data_AF-A0A927PA11-F1
#
_entry.id   AF-A0A927PA11-F1
#
_cell.length_a   1.000
_cell.length_b   1.000
_cell.length_c   1.000
_cell.angle_alpha   90.00
_cell.angle_beta   90.00
_cell.angle_gamma   90.00
#
_symmetry.space_group_name_H-M   'P 1'
#
loop_
_entity.id
_entity.type
_entity.pdbx_description
1 polymer ?
#
loop_
_entity_poly.entity_id
_entity_poly.type
_entity_poly.pdbx_seq_one_letter_code
_entity_poly.pdbx_strand_id
1 'polypeptide(L)' 'MEKTYDATKAIKAQEAYCDEHKIPLFAPRNGWCTSCGRNIFEPYTYRREPIVTSGITVEEAGSRHITSCPHCNATFCG' A
#
# COMPACT_ATOMS: atom_id res chain seq x y z
N MET A 1 -4.94 -5.63 16.95
CA MET A 1 -3.74 -5.35 16.15
C MET A 1 -3.69 -3.85 15.92
N GLU A 2 -2.60 -3.21 16.35
CA GLU A 2 -2.39 -1.77 16.16
C GLU A 2 -2.00 -1.51 14.70
N LYS A 3 -2.90 -0.86 13.95
CA LYS A 3 -2.68 -0.45 12.56
C LYS A 3 -1.47 0.47 12.49
N THR A 4 -0.34 -0.05 12.03
CA THR A 4 0.91 0.72 11.98
C THR A 4 1.13 1.24 10.56
N TYR A 5 1.16 2.56 10.40
CA TYR A 5 1.53 3.22 9.15
C TYR A 5 3.01 3.56 9.19
N ASP A 6 3.83 2.75 8.53
CA ASP A 6 5.26 2.95 8.39
C ASP A 6 5.66 2.50 6.99
N ALA A 7 5.88 3.47 6.10
CA ALA A 7 6.12 3.19 4.69
C ALA A 7 7.34 2.29 4.48
N THR A 8 8.41 2.51 5.24
CA THR A 8 9.65 1.74 5.09
C THR A 8 9.44 0.29 5.51
N LYS A 9 8.75 0.06 6.63
CA LYS A 9 8.42 -1.31 7.08
C LYS A 9 7.43 -1.98 6.15
N ALA A 10 6.42 -1.25 5.66
CA ALA A 10 5.40 -1.80 4.78
C ALA A 10 5.97 -2.22 3.41
N ILE A 11 6.89 -1.43 2.84
CA ILE A 11 7.64 -1.81 1.63
C ILE A 11 8.37 -3.13 1.86
N LYS A 12 9.16 -3.22 2.93
CA LYS A 12 9.92 -4.44 3.26
C LYS A 12 9.01 -5.64 3.52
N ALA A 13 7.88 -5.43 4.19
CA ALA A 13 6.89 -6.47 4.45
C ALA A 13 6.30 -7.01 3.15
N GLN A 14 5.96 -6.12 2.20
CA GLN A 14 5.47 -6.54 0.89
C GLN A 14 6.55 -7.23 0.05
N GLU A 15 7.79 -6.75 0.09
CA GLU A 15 8.92 -7.42 -0.57
C GLU A 15 9.11 -8.84 -0.04
N ALA A 16 9.07 -9.01 1.29
CA ALA A 16 9.17 -10.32 1.93
C ALA A 16 7.99 -11.24 1.57
N TYR A 17 6.75 -10.72 1.61
CA TYR A 17 5.56 -11.46 1.21
C TYR A 17 5.64 -11.92 -0.25
N CYS A 18 6.06 -11.03 -1.15
CA CYS A 18 6.20 -11.36 -2.56
C CYS A 18 7.31 -12.41 -2.81
N ASP A 19 8.44 -12.32 -2.10
CA ASP A 19 9.52 -13.32 -2.22
C ASP A 19 9.11 -14.69 -1.66
N GLU A 20 8.43 -14.73 -0.52
CA GLU A 20 7.93 -15.96 0.10
C GLU A 20 6.93 -16.68 -0.82
N HIS A 21 5.99 -15.93 -1.38
CA HIS A 21 4.98 -16.45 -2.28
C HIS A 21 5.44 -16.59 -3.74
N LYS A 22 6.68 -16.18 -4.07
CA LYS A 22 7.26 -16.18 -5.42
C LYS A 22 6.38 -15.46 -6.45
N ILE A 23 5.80 -14.33 -6.05
CA ILE A 23 4.96 -13.46 -6.88
C ILE A 23 5.67 -12.14 -7.21
N PRO A 24 5.35 -11.50 -8.35
CA PRO A 24 5.96 -10.22 -8.73
C PRO A 24 5.56 -9.11 -7.76
N LEU A 25 6.52 -8.28 -7.36
CA LEU A 25 6.26 -7.08 -6.58
C LEU A 25 5.68 -5.98 -7.51
N PHE A 26 4.36 -5.80 -7.46
CA PHE A 26 3.70 -4.70 -8.18
C PHE A 26 3.68 -3.38 -7.40
N ALA A 27 3.66 -3.45 -6.07
CA ALA A 27 3.65 -2.25 -5.25
C ALA A 27 4.91 -1.39 -5.49
N PRO A 28 4.79 -0.05 -5.54
CA PRO A 28 5.93 0.84 -5.71
C PRO A 28 6.93 0.67 -4.56
N ARG A 29 8.21 0.41 -4.89
CA ARG A 29 9.31 0.26 -3.91
C ARG A 29 9.60 1.52 -3.09
N ASN A 30 9.13 2.68 -3.56
CA ASN A 30 9.22 3.95 -2.84
C ASN A 30 7.90 4.31 -2.14
N GLY A 31 6.84 3.49 -2.30
CA GLY A 31 5.50 3.77 -1.79
C GLY A 31 4.68 4.76 -2.62
N TRP A 32 5.29 5.49 -3.56
CA TRP A 32 4.61 6.56 -4.29
C TRP A 32 3.84 6.02 -5.49
N CYS A 33 2.53 6.25 -5.49
CA CYS A 33 1.69 5.97 -6.65
C CYS A 33 1.99 6.99 -7.76
N THR A 34 2.27 6.50 -8.97
CA THR A 34 2.53 7.33 -10.15
C THR A 34 1.28 8.04 -10.67
N SER A 35 0.08 7.52 -10.40
CA SER A 35 -1.18 8.11 -10.86
C SER A 35 -1.65 9.27 -10.00
N CYS A 36 -1.62 9.12 -8.67
CA CYS A 36 -2.11 10.17 -7.75
C CYS A 36 -1.00 10.93 -7.01
N GLY A 37 0.27 10.50 -7.13
CA GLY A 37 1.41 11.14 -6.48
C GLY A 37 1.38 11.05 -4.96
N ARG A 38 0.73 10.03 -4.39
CA ARG A 38 0.62 9.82 -2.94
C ARG A 38 1.26 8.52 -2.51
N ASN A 39 1.75 8.50 -1.28
CA ASN A 39 2.32 7.30 -0.69
C ASN A 39 1.23 6.35 -0.22
N ILE A 40 1.20 5.14 -0.79
CA ILE A 40 0.17 4.14 -0.50
C ILE A 40 0.23 3.57 0.91
N PHE A 41 1.38 3.71 1.58
CA PHE A 41 1.61 3.22 2.94
C PHE A 41 1.37 4.29 4.01
N GLU A 42 0.99 5.49 3.59
CA GLU A 42 0.61 6.57 4.50
C GLU A 42 -0.90 6.71 4.54
N PRO A 43 -1.48 7.03 5.71
CA PRO A 43 -2.91 7.23 5.83
C PRO A 43 -3.28 8.53 5.12
N TYR A 44 -4.22 8.45 4.19
CA TYR A 44 -4.83 9.61 3.57
C TYR A 44 -6.32 9.63 3.88
N THR A 45 -6.75 10.71 4.53
CA THR A 45 -8.15 10.95 4.88
C THR A 45 -8.81 11.86 3.85
N TYR A 46 -9.82 11.33 3.17
CA TYR A 46 -10.65 12.11 2.27
C TYR A 46 -11.66 12.93 3.07
N ARG A 47 -11.67 14.25 2.88
CA ARG A 47 -12.73 15.15 3.36
C ARG A 47 -13.96 15.06 2.46
N ARG A 48 -14.55 13.86 2.37
CA ARG A 48 -15.87 13.61 1.76
C ARG A 48 -16.76 12.97 2.82
N GLU A 49 -18.08 13.00 2.66
CA GLU A 49 -18.99 12.22 3.48
C GLU A 49 -19.35 10.90 2.78
N PRO A 50 -19.19 9.73 3.43
CA PRO A 50 -18.55 9.53 4.74
C PRO A 50 -17.03 9.77 4.70
N ILE A 51 -16.46 10.18 5.83
CA ILE A 51 -15.00 10.36 5.96
C ILE A 51 -14.34 8.99 5.83
N VAL A 52 -13.53 8.82 4.78
CA VAL A 52 -12.79 7.58 4.53
C VAL A 52 -11.31 7.85 4.67
N THR A 53 -10.67 7.11 5.58
CA THR A 53 -9.20 7.01 5.65
C THR A 53 -8.76 5.78 4.88
N SER A 54 -7.91 6.01 3.88
CA SER A 54 -7.29 4.99 3.04
C SER A 54 -5.80 4.91 3.35
N GLY A 55 -5.15 3.82 2.99
CA GLY A 55 -3.73 3.60 3.24
C GLY A 55 -3.48 2.17 3.69
N ILE A 56 -2.32 1.64 3.33
CA ILE A 56 -1.95 0.26 3.62
C ILE A 56 -1.02 0.25 4.83
N THR A 57 -1.37 -0.54 5.84
CA THR A 57 -0.55 -0.70 7.04
C THR A 57 0.57 -1.73 6.80
N VAL A 58 1.55 -1.77 7.70
CA VAL A 58 2.63 -2.77 7.67
C VAL A 58 2.07 -4.18 7.68
N GLU A 59 1.09 -4.44 8.55
CA GLU A 59 0.46 -5.75 8.68
C GLU A 59 -0.31 -6.17 7.43
N GLU A 60 -0.96 -5.20 6.78
CA GLU A 60 -1.68 -5.46 5.53
C GLU A 60 -0.71 -5.71 4.37
N ALA A 61 0.38 -4.95 4.29
CA ALA A 61 1.44 -5.16 3.30
C ALA A 61 2.13 -6.52 3.42
N GLY A 62 2.24 -7.08 4.63
CA GLY A 62 2.80 -8.40 4.87
C GLY A 62 1.82 -9.57 4.81
N SER A 63 0.52 -9.31 4.62
CA SER A 63 -0.52 -10.37 4.61
C SER A 63 -1.27 -10.50 3.29
N ARG A 64 -1.24 -9.49 2.43
CA ARG A 64 -1.85 -9.54 1.09
C ARG A 64 -0.95 -8.94 0.01
N HIS A 65 -1.09 -9.45 -1.20
CA HIS A 65 -0.46 -8.87 -2.37
C HIS A 65 -1.10 -7.53 -2.75
N ILE A 66 -0.34 -6.44 -2.66
CA ILE A 66 -0.78 -5.12 -3.09
C ILE A 66 -0.54 -4.96 -4.59
N THR A 67 -1.63 -4.92 -5.35
CA THR A 67 -1.62 -4.74 -6.81
C THR A 67 -2.23 -3.41 -7.25
N SER A 68 -2.80 -2.63 -6.32
CA SER A 68 -3.46 -1.36 -6.61
C SER A 68 -3.26 -0.32 -5.50
N CYS A 69 -3.42 0.94 -5.86
CA CYS A 69 -3.33 2.08 -4.96
C CYS A 69 -4.61 2.20 -4.12
N PRO A 70 -4.53 2.25 -2.77
CA PRO A 70 -5.71 2.39 -1.89
C PRO A 70 -6.35 3.78 -1.98
N HIS A 71 -5.67 4.76 -2.57
CA HIS A 71 -6.16 6.13 -2.67
C HIS A 71 -6.96 6.36 -3.94
N CYS A 72 -6.37 6.08 -5.10
CA CYS A 72 -6.98 6.36 -6.40
C CYS A 72 -7.51 5.10 -7.11
N ASN A 73 -7.32 3.92 -6.52
CA ASN A 73 -7.67 2.62 -7.10
C ASN A 73 -6.96 2.31 -8.43
N ALA A 74 -5.89 3.03 -8.77
CA ALA A 74 -5.05 2.72 -9.92
C ALA A 74 -4.35 1.38 -9.71
N THR A 75 -4.35 0.53 -10.73
CA THR A 75 -3.62 -0.74 -10.73
C THR A 75 -2.14 -0.49 -11.03
N PHE A 76 -1.27 -1.19 -10.32
CA PHE A 76 0.16 -1.22 -10.61
C PHE A 76 0.54 -2.34 -11.57
N CYS A 77 -0.35 -3.32 -11.75
CA CYS A 77 -0.27 -4.29 -12.84
C CYS A 77 -0.68 -3.59 -14.14
N GLY A 78 0.26 -3.48 -15.08
CA GLY A 78 0.11 -2.87 -16.40
C GLY A 78 0.99 -3.59 -17.40
#